data_AF-A0A3M6X4L9-F1
#
_entry.id   AF-A0A3M6X4L9-F1
#
_cell.length_a   1.000
_cell.length_b   1.000
_cell.length_c   1.000
_cell.angle_alpha   90.00
_cell.angle_beta   90.00
_cell.angle_gamma   90.00
#
_symmetry.space_group_name_H-M   'P 1'
#
loop_
_entity.id
_entity.type
_entity.pdbx_description
1 polymer ?
#
loop_
_entity_poly.entity_id
_entity_poly.type
_entity_poly.pdbx_seq_one_letter_code
_entity_poly.pdbx_strand_id
1 'polypeptide(L)'
;MESLSRISSLVETARDLTLEAASSANARGTRPSARPLPAQQIKKLLDSRNERDILAGLRQVIGMQYASSPPQPTLTFFPAVLKTLSTPYPSTRPLVYCYLVHHAEQDPDTALLGINTIQKSLSDSNPRVRAMALKTMAGIRVPVISQIVSLAIKKGVSDLSPLVRKAAALACVKCVRLDESTRPQVEEYLGTLLGDKQYYVAGAAVQAFMELCPENIELIHPNYKRLCRMVVDMDEWGQLATLRLMTTYARLCFPQRVKRVKHVKQQSQEQKAKDFYEDLEPDQQEEETKDDYDDVELTDPDLSLFLDTIKSLLHCRSSAVIVSVARAYLYLSPTNYLHHAVGPLIALLRSPDDIREVALHNIVQVCLYDPSEFVNHWRHFLIKSTEAPSVWRLKLEILTLVFPYCGKEIQDLVLAELEHFSRGHNAELVRESVRAIGRCAQASSAATSKRCLTLLLKQIHSPDPTLVGEAVEVVRHLIQRSPDDHRKTVIRLAKNLDSLTSSMARASIVWLVGEFAGIDPQNNIAAD
;
A
#
# COMPACT_ATOMS: atom_id res chain seq x y z
N MET A 1 -27.89 21.58 58.33
CA MET A 1 -27.69 20.11 58.27
C MET A 1 -27.34 19.60 56.87
N GLU A 2 -27.50 20.37 55.79
CA GLU A 2 -27.22 19.91 54.40
C GLU A 2 -25.75 19.90 53.97
N SER A 3 -24.86 20.61 54.68
CA SER A 3 -23.43 20.65 54.37
C SER A 3 -22.71 19.35 54.77
N LEU A 4 -23.07 18.78 55.92
CA LEU A 4 -22.48 17.54 56.42
C LEU A 4 -22.89 16.31 55.59
N SER A 5 -24.13 16.27 55.09
CA SER A 5 -24.59 15.18 54.22
C SER A 5 -23.93 15.22 52.83
N ARG A 6 -23.70 16.40 52.27
CA ARG A 6 -22.95 16.55 51.00
C ARG A 6 -21.49 16.15 51.18
N ILE A 7 -20.84 16.55 52.26
CA ILE A 7 -19.47 16.13 52.56
C ILE A 7 -19.41 14.61 52.79
N SER A 8 -20.38 14.02 53.49
CA SER A 8 -20.48 12.56 53.65
C SER A 8 -20.63 11.85 52.31
N SER A 9 -21.49 12.34 51.41
CA SER A 9 -21.68 11.76 50.06
C SER A 9 -20.45 11.92 49.15
N LEU A 10 -19.69 13.00 49.31
CA LEU A 10 -18.44 13.22 48.59
C LEU A 10 -17.31 12.34 49.12
N VAL A 11 -17.29 12.10 50.44
CA VAL A 11 -16.35 11.18 51.07
C VAL A 11 -16.69 9.73 50.73
N GLU A 12 -17.97 9.37 50.64
CA GLU A 12 -18.42 8.05 50.17
C GLU A 12 -18.08 7.83 48.69
N THR A 13 -18.34 8.81 47.81
CA THR A 13 -17.98 8.69 46.39
C THR A 13 -16.46 8.68 46.18
N ALA A 14 -15.69 9.45 46.95
CA ALA A 14 -14.22 9.38 46.95
C ALA A 14 -13.70 8.04 47.48
N ARG A 15 -14.36 7.46 48.50
CA ARG A 15 -14.05 6.13 49.04
C ARG A 15 -14.35 5.02 48.03
N ASP A 16 -15.45 5.12 47.28
CA ASP A 16 -15.79 4.16 46.24
C ASP A 16 -14.84 4.26 45.04
N LEU A 17 -14.48 5.47 44.61
CA LEU A 17 -13.48 5.68 43.56
C LEU A 17 -12.08 5.21 43.96
N THR A 18 -11.70 5.37 45.23
CA THR A 18 -10.42 4.85 45.74
C THR A 18 -10.43 3.35 45.94
N LEU A 19 -11.56 2.73 46.30
CA LEU A 19 -11.74 1.28 46.33
C LEU A 19 -11.71 0.68 44.92
N GLU A 20 -12.32 1.33 43.93
CA GLU A 20 -12.23 0.92 42.52
C GLU A 20 -10.81 1.11 41.96
N ALA A 21 -10.14 2.21 42.28
CA ALA A 21 -8.74 2.45 41.88
C ALA A 21 -7.77 1.47 42.56
N ALA A 22 -7.97 1.16 43.85
CA ALA A 22 -7.19 0.16 44.58
C ALA A 22 -7.43 -1.26 44.07
N SER A 23 -8.67 -1.62 43.72
CA SER A 23 -8.99 -2.92 43.10
C SER A 23 -8.40 -3.04 41.69
N SER A 24 -8.36 -1.93 40.95
CA SER A 24 -7.75 -1.86 39.62
C SER A 24 -6.21 -1.88 39.69
N ALA A 25 -5.62 -1.31 40.75
CA ALA A 25 -4.20 -1.40 41.04
C ALA A 25 -3.80 -2.82 41.46
N ASN A 26 -4.62 -3.50 42.28
CA ASN A 26 -4.45 -4.93 42.59
C ASN A 26 -4.58 -5.83 41.35
N ALA A 27 -5.42 -5.44 40.37
CA ALA A 27 -5.52 -6.16 39.09
C ALA A 27 -4.28 -6.01 38.19
N ARG A 28 -3.41 -5.01 38.41
CA ARG A 28 -2.13 -4.87 37.68
C ARG A 28 -0.98 -5.67 38.30
N GLY A 29 -1.06 -6.02 39.58
CA GLY A 29 -0.04 -6.78 40.31
C GLY A 29 -0.28 -8.28 40.40
N THR A 30 -1.50 -8.74 40.11
CA THR A 30 -1.85 -10.17 40.16
C THR A 30 -2.25 -10.64 38.77
N ARG A 31 -1.36 -11.38 38.09
CA ARG A 31 -1.81 -12.33 37.06
C ARG A 31 -2.93 -13.16 37.70
N PRO A 32 -4.16 -13.20 37.17
CA PRO A 32 -5.17 -14.13 37.68
C PRO A 32 -4.54 -15.51 37.59
N SER A 33 -4.57 -16.29 38.67
CA SER A 33 -3.99 -17.63 38.63
C SER A 33 -4.61 -18.37 37.46
N ALA A 34 -3.78 -18.81 36.52
CA ALA A 34 -4.16 -19.52 35.31
C ALA A 34 -4.66 -20.96 35.58
N ARG A 35 -5.35 -21.16 36.71
CA ARG A 35 -6.07 -22.41 36.98
C ARG A 35 -7.52 -22.20 36.58
N PRO A 36 -8.03 -22.92 35.56
CA PRO A 36 -9.43 -22.84 35.21
C PRO A 36 -10.25 -23.32 36.42
N LEU A 37 -11.12 -22.45 36.95
CA LEU A 37 -12.15 -22.87 37.91
C LEU A 37 -12.97 -24.02 37.30
N PRO A 38 -13.49 -24.93 38.14
CA PRO A 38 -14.37 -26.00 37.68
C PRO A 38 -15.58 -25.45 36.90
N ALA A 39 -15.99 -26.15 35.83
CA ALA A 39 -17.07 -25.72 34.95
C ALA A 39 -18.39 -25.39 35.70
N GLN A 40 -18.69 -26.10 36.79
CA GLN A 40 -19.87 -25.83 37.62
C GLN A 40 -19.80 -24.48 38.34
N GLN A 41 -18.61 -24.06 38.78
CA GLN A 41 -18.42 -22.76 39.43
C GLN A 41 -18.55 -21.63 38.42
N ILE A 42 -18.05 -21.82 37.20
CA ILE A 42 -18.22 -20.87 36.09
C ILE A 42 -19.71 -20.70 35.76
N LYS A 43 -20.47 -21.79 35.65
CA LYS A 43 -21.93 -21.72 35.43
C LYS A 43 -22.64 -20.95 36.55
N LYS A 44 -22.28 -21.19 37.82
CA LYS A 44 -22.82 -20.43 38.96
C LYS A 44 -22.52 -18.93 38.88
N LEU A 45 -21.33 -18.55 38.44
CA LEU A 45 -20.95 -17.15 38.23
C LEU A 45 -21.78 -16.50 37.11
N LEU A 46 -22.00 -17.23 36.01
CA LEU A 46 -22.82 -16.76 34.87
C LEU A 46 -24.32 -16.67 35.21
N ASP A 47 -24.82 -17.55 36.09
CA ASP A 47 -26.20 -17.53 36.57
C ASP A 47 -26.46 -16.53 37.71
N SER A 48 -25.42 -15.87 38.22
CA SER A 48 -25.55 -14.83 39.26
C SER A 48 -26.32 -13.62 38.74
N ARG A 49 -26.94 -12.86 39.65
CA ARG A 49 -27.59 -11.57 39.34
C ARG A 49 -26.65 -10.38 39.48
N ASN A 50 -25.46 -10.58 40.05
CA ASN A 50 -24.50 -9.51 40.27
C ASN A 50 -23.63 -9.30 39.02
N GLU A 51 -23.49 -8.06 38.57
CA GLU A 51 -22.64 -7.70 37.43
C GLU A 51 -21.19 -8.20 37.58
N ARG A 52 -20.61 -8.07 38.79
CA ARG A 52 -19.23 -8.46 39.07
C ARG A 52 -18.99 -9.96 38.86
N ASP A 53 -19.94 -10.80 39.30
CA ASP A 53 -19.84 -12.26 39.19
C ASP A 53 -19.99 -12.70 37.73
N ILE A 54 -20.97 -12.12 37.02
CA ILE A 54 -21.18 -12.38 35.59
C ILE A 54 -19.94 -11.99 34.80
N LEU A 55 -19.36 -10.81 35.07
CA LEU A 55 -18.15 -10.34 34.41
C LEU A 55 -16.96 -11.27 34.65
N ALA A 56 -16.77 -11.74 35.89
CA ALA A 56 -15.71 -12.69 36.24
C ALA A 56 -15.91 -14.03 35.50
N GLY A 57 -17.15 -14.53 35.45
CA GLY A 57 -17.51 -15.73 34.70
C GLY A 57 -17.22 -15.59 33.20
N LEU A 58 -17.65 -14.50 32.57
CA LEU A 58 -17.44 -14.23 31.14
C LEU A 58 -15.95 -14.10 30.78
N ARG A 59 -15.18 -13.36 31.59
CA ARG A 59 -13.71 -13.23 31.39
C ARG A 59 -13.03 -14.58 31.47
N GLN A 60 -13.47 -15.45 32.36
CA GLN A 60 -12.90 -16.77 32.49
C GLN A 60 -13.27 -17.67 31.30
N VAL A 61 -14.52 -17.66 30.85
CA VAL A 61 -14.93 -18.41 29.65
C VAL A 61 -14.13 -17.96 28.43
N ILE A 62 -14.00 -16.65 28.21
CA ILE A 62 -13.20 -16.12 27.09
C ILE A 62 -11.71 -16.43 27.27
N GLY A 63 -11.21 -16.39 28.51
CA GLY A 63 -9.86 -16.83 28.84
C GLY A 63 -9.64 -18.31 28.50
N MET A 64 -10.62 -19.18 28.74
CA MET A 64 -10.55 -20.58 28.33
C MET A 64 -10.51 -20.73 26.80
N GLN A 65 -11.22 -19.88 26.05
CA GLN A 65 -11.20 -19.93 24.57
C GLN A 65 -9.82 -19.64 23.98
N TYR A 66 -9.12 -18.62 24.50
CA TYR A 66 -7.90 -18.09 23.86
C TYR A 66 -6.60 -18.37 24.62
N ALA A 67 -6.64 -18.44 25.95
CA ALA A 67 -5.43 -18.53 26.79
C ALA A 67 -5.08 -19.97 27.20
N SER A 68 -5.99 -20.93 27.00
CA SER A 68 -5.69 -22.34 27.26
C SER A 68 -5.04 -23.00 26.04
N SER A 69 -3.95 -23.73 26.26
CA SER A 69 -3.29 -24.55 25.24
C SER A 69 -3.36 -26.01 25.69
N PRO A 70 -4.11 -26.90 25.00
CA PRO A 70 -5.01 -26.63 23.87
C PRO A 70 -6.28 -25.86 24.28
N PRO A 71 -6.94 -25.13 23.35
CA PRO A 71 -8.17 -24.41 23.62
C PRO A 71 -9.26 -25.37 24.11
N GLN A 72 -9.85 -25.08 25.27
CA GLN A 72 -10.87 -25.91 25.88
C GLN A 72 -12.26 -25.68 25.24
N PRO A 73 -13.11 -26.73 25.14
CA PRO A 73 -14.43 -26.60 24.55
C PRO A 73 -15.37 -25.78 25.45
N THR A 74 -15.66 -24.54 25.03
CA THR A 74 -16.52 -23.62 25.79
C THR A 74 -18.00 -23.69 25.41
N LEU A 75 -18.36 -24.36 24.30
CA LEU A 75 -19.74 -24.44 23.79
C LEU A 75 -20.78 -24.82 24.88
N THR A 76 -20.39 -25.64 25.85
CA THR A 76 -21.27 -26.06 26.98
C THR A 76 -21.76 -24.92 27.87
N PHE A 77 -21.13 -23.75 27.80
CA PHE A 77 -21.54 -22.53 28.51
C PHE A 77 -22.46 -21.63 27.66
N PHE A 78 -22.70 -21.95 26.39
CA PHE A 78 -23.41 -21.07 25.46
C PHE A 78 -24.82 -20.68 25.92
N PRO A 79 -25.69 -21.59 26.40
CA PRO A 79 -27.00 -21.20 26.92
C PRO A 79 -26.91 -20.28 28.16
N ALA A 80 -25.94 -20.55 29.05
CA ALA A 80 -25.74 -19.74 30.26
C ALA A 80 -25.25 -18.33 29.92
N VAL A 81 -24.35 -18.22 28.95
CA VAL A 81 -23.88 -16.92 28.44
C VAL A 81 -25.01 -16.16 27.75
N LEU A 82 -25.83 -16.81 26.92
CA LEU A 82 -26.97 -16.16 26.25
C LEU A 82 -28.03 -15.67 27.22
N LYS A 83 -28.28 -16.38 28.32
CA LYS A 83 -29.19 -15.93 29.39
C LYS A 83 -28.79 -14.57 29.96
N THR A 84 -27.50 -14.24 29.99
CA THR A 84 -27.01 -12.93 30.45
C THR A 84 -27.39 -11.76 29.52
N LEU A 85 -27.81 -12.04 28.28
CA LEU A 85 -28.33 -11.01 27.36
C LEU A 85 -29.60 -10.34 27.89
N SER A 86 -30.40 -11.05 28.68
CA SER A 86 -31.64 -10.53 29.25
C SER A 86 -31.43 -9.47 30.34
N THR A 87 -30.24 -9.44 30.96
CA THR A 87 -29.84 -8.46 31.98
C THR A 87 -28.58 -7.71 31.53
N PRO A 88 -28.71 -6.74 30.61
CA PRO A 88 -27.57 -6.29 29.86
C PRO A 88 -26.82 -5.16 30.59
N TYR A 89 -25.68 -5.48 31.19
CA TYR A 89 -24.75 -4.49 31.74
C TYR A 89 -23.81 -3.93 30.65
N PRO A 90 -23.42 -2.65 30.70
CA PRO A 90 -22.48 -2.07 29.74
C PRO A 90 -21.13 -2.82 29.67
N SER A 91 -20.67 -3.37 30.79
CA SER A 91 -19.39 -4.07 30.90
C SER A 91 -19.43 -5.51 30.35
N THR A 92 -20.56 -6.20 30.46
CA THR A 92 -20.71 -7.60 30.06
C THR A 92 -21.11 -7.75 28.59
N ARG A 93 -21.92 -6.81 28.07
CA ARG A 93 -22.49 -6.88 26.71
C ARG A 93 -21.45 -7.13 25.59
N PRO A 94 -20.28 -6.46 25.54
CA PRO A 94 -19.29 -6.73 24.49
C PRO A 94 -18.74 -8.15 24.53
N LEU A 95 -18.55 -8.71 25.73
CA LEU A 95 -18.04 -10.07 25.93
C LEU A 95 -19.06 -11.10 25.46
N VAL A 96 -20.33 -10.91 25.82
CA VAL A 96 -21.43 -11.80 25.40
C VAL A 96 -21.60 -11.77 23.88
N TYR A 97 -21.56 -10.60 23.26
CA TYR A 97 -21.68 -10.46 21.81
C TYR A 97 -20.51 -11.09 21.05
N CYS A 98 -19.28 -10.91 21.54
CA CYS A 98 -18.10 -11.57 20.98
C CYS A 98 -18.21 -13.10 21.07
N TYR A 99 -18.62 -13.60 22.24
CA TYR A 99 -18.84 -15.03 22.47
C TYR A 99 -19.91 -15.61 21.54
N LEU A 100 -21.01 -14.88 21.35
CA LEU A 100 -22.09 -15.26 20.46
C LEU A 100 -21.62 -15.36 19.01
N VAL A 101 -20.95 -14.34 18.48
CA VAL A 101 -20.45 -14.34 17.09
C VAL A 101 -19.49 -15.50 16.84
N HIS A 102 -18.70 -15.89 17.83
CA HIS A 102 -17.77 -17.02 17.72
C HIS A 102 -18.49 -18.38 17.65
N HIS A 103 -19.50 -18.62 18.50
CA HIS A 103 -20.17 -19.92 18.61
C HIS A 103 -21.46 -20.06 17.80
N ALA A 104 -21.99 -18.98 17.21
CA ALA A 104 -23.27 -19.04 16.50
C ALA A 104 -23.28 -19.98 15.28
N GLU A 105 -22.13 -20.26 14.67
CA GLU A 105 -22.01 -21.24 13.58
C GLU A 105 -22.02 -22.69 14.08
N GLN A 106 -21.57 -22.93 15.31
CA GLN A 106 -21.48 -24.27 15.90
C GLN A 106 -22.82 -24.75 16.46
N ASP A 107 -23.64 -23.83 16.99
CA ASP A 107 -24.97 -24.13 17.53
C ASP A 107 -25.96 -23.02 17.13
N PRO A 108 -26.52 -23.08 15.90
CA PRO A 108 -27.40 -22.03 15.39
C PRO A 108 -28.72 -21.95 16.17
N ASP A 109 -29.27 -23.09 16.61
CA ASP A 109 -30.57 -23.14 17.29
C ASP A 109 -30.56 -22.36 18.60
N THR A 110 -29.51 -22.55 19.41
CA THR A 110 -29.35 -21.77 20.65
C THR A 110 -29.06 -20.29 20.34
N ALA A 111 -28.31 -19.98 19.27
CA ALA A 111 -28.03 -18.61 18.86
C ALA A 111 -29.31 -17.83 18.50
N LEU A 112 -30.28 -18.47 17.84
CA LEU A 112 -31.57 -17.86 17.46
C LEU A 112 -32.34 -17.32 18.68
N LEU A 113 -32.20 -17.94 19.85
CA LEU A 113 -32.85 -17.48 21.10
C LEU A 113 -32.38 -16.09 21.53
N GLY A 114 -31.13 -15.71 21.20
CA GLY A 114 -30.55 -14.42 21.55
C GLY A 114 -30.89 -13.28 20.58
N ILE A 115 -31.32 -13.59 19.37
CA ILE A 115 -31.45 -12.60 18.27
C ILE A 115 -32.52 -11.56 18.58
N ASN A 116 -33.67 -11.99 19.09
CA ASN A 116 -34.76 -11.07 19.46
C ASN A 116 -34.30 -10.03 20.51
N THR A 117 -33.42 -10.42 21.43
CA THR A 117 -32.87 -9.52 22.44
C THR A 117 -31.86 -8.54 21.84
N ILE A 118 -31.05 -8.97 20.88
CA ILE A 118 -30.12 -8.08 20.15
C ILE A 118 -30.91 -7.11 19.25
N GLN A 119 -31.99 -7.57 18.62
CA GLN A 119 -32.86 -6.73 17.79
C GLN A 119 -33.49 -5.61 18.62
N LYS A 120 -33.92 -5.88 19.86
CA LYS A 120 -34.40 -4.84 20.80
C LYS A 120 -33.30 -3.81 21.12
N SER A 121 -32.04 -4.24 21.20
CA SER A 121 -30.90 -3.36 21.48
C SER A 121 -30.59 -2.38 20.34
N LEU A 122 -31.17 -2.56 19.14
CA LEU A 122 -31.11 -1.57 18.05
C LEU A 122 -31.98 -0.34 18.32
N SER A 123 -32.85 -0.36 19.32
CA SER A 123 -33.65 0.79 19.74
C SER A 123 -33.12 1.44 21.01
N ASP A 124 -31.92 1.05 21.48
CA ASP A 124 -31.36 1.59 22.72
C ASP A 124 -31.11 3.11 22.62
N SER A 125 -31.26 3.81 23.74
CA SER A 125 -30.92 5.23 23.88
C SER A 125 -29.47 5.53 23.49
N ASN A 126 -28.55 4.62 23.81
CA ASN A 126 -27.13 4.80 23.60
C ASN A 126 -26.72 4.35 22.18
N PRO A 127 -26.22 5.26 21.33
CA PRO A 127 -25.83 4.93 19.95
C PRO A 127 -24.70 3.89 19.88
N ARG A 128 -23.83 3.80 20.89
CA ARG A 128 -22.78 2.78 20.94
C ARG A 128 -23.37 1.37 21.07
N VAL A 129 -24.43 1.23 21.87
CA VAL A 129 -25.15 -0.05 22.04
C VAL A 129 -25.85 -0.43 20.74
N ARG A 130 -26.54 0.54 20.09
CA ARG A 130 -27.18 0.32 18.78
C ARG A 130 -26.18 -0.12 17.71
N ALA A 131 -25.05 0.59 17.58
CA ALA A 131 -24.01 0.27 16.60
C ALA A 131 -23.38 -1.10 16.86
N MET A 132 -23.13 -1.43 18.13
CA MET A 132 -22.58 -2.73 18.51
C MET A 132 -23.57 -3.88 18.28
N ALA A 133 -24.86 -3.68 18.56
CA ALA A 133 -25.91 -4.64 18.24
C ALA A 133 -25.99 -4.90 16.74
N LEU A 134 -25.96 -3.84 15.92
CA LEU A 134 -25.95 -3.96 14.46
C LEU A 134 -24.73 -4.75 13.93
N LYS A 135 -23.53 -4.43 14.43
CA LYS A 135 -22.29 -5.16 14.09
C LYS A 135 -22.36 -6.64 14.48
N THR A 136 -23.02 -6.94 15.60
CA THR A 136 -23.13 -8.30 16.14
C THR A 136 -24.10 -9.12 15.30
N MET A 137 -25.30 -8.61 15.00
CA MET A 137 -26.25 -9.34 14.14
C MET A 137 -25.69 -9.59 12.74
N ALA A 138 -25.05 -8.59 12.13
CA ALA A 138 -24.39 -8.77 10.84
C ALA A 138 -23.16 -9.71 10.92
N GLY A 139 -22.62 -9.96 12.11
CA GLY A 139 -21.53 -10.91 12.34
C GLY A 139 -21.99 -12.35 12.58
N ILE A 140 -23.28 -12.58 12.85
CA ILE A 140 -23.83 -13.92 13.04
C ILE A 140 -23.94 -14.60 11.68
N ARG A 141 -23.18 -15.69 11.49
CA ARG A 141 -23.11 -16.43 10.22
C ARG A 141 -24.20 -17.50 10.11
N VAL A 142 -25.46 -17.10 10.30
CA VAL A 142 -26.65 -17.97 10.17
C VAL A 142 -27.54 -17.45 9.04
N PRO A 143 -27.71 -18.17 7.92
CA PRO A 143 -28.44 -17.65 6.75
C PRO A 143 -29.90 -17.27 7.03
N VAL A 144 -30.57 -17.99 7.94
CA VAL A 144 -32.00 -17.79 8.29
C VAL A 144 -32.31 -16.36 8.75
N ILE A 145 -31.31 -15.62 9.23
CA ILE A 145 -31.49 -14.27 9.79
C ILE A 145 -31.23 -13.16 8.78
N SER A 146 -30.94 -13.47 7.50
CA SER A 146 -30.56 -12.49 6.47
C SER A 146 -31.55 -11.33 6.35
N GLN A 147 -32.85 -11.62 6.35
CA GLN A 147 -33.91 -10.62 6.27
C GLN A 147 -34.00 -9.75 7.53
N ILE A 148 -33.75 -10.32 8.70
CA ILE A 148 -33.71 -9.57 9.97
C ILE A 148 -32.52 -8.61 9.98
N VAL A 149 -31.37 -9.07 9.46
CA VAL A 149 -30.17 -8.24 9.30
C VAL A 149 -30.40 -7.12 8.29
N SER A 150 -31.02 -7.40 7.13
CA SER A 150 -31.37 -6.38 6.14
C SER A 150 -32.28 -5.29 6.74
N LEU A 151 -33.33 -5.68 7.46
CA LEU A 151 -34.23 -4.72 8.12
C LEU A 151 -33.51 -3.89 9.21
N ALA A 152 -32.59 -4.50 9.94
CA ALA A 152 -31.77 -3.79 10.91
C ALA A 152 -30.82 -2.79 10.25
N ILE A 153 -30.25 -3.12 9.09
CA ILE A 153 -29.43 -2.20 8.30
C ILE A 153 -30.29 -1.04 7.81
N LYS A 154 -31.49 -1.31 7.27
CA LYS A 154 -32.44 -0.25 6.86
C LYS A 154 -32.72 0.76 7.98
N LYS A 155 -32.88 0.26 9.22
CA LYS A 155 -33.03 1.11 10.41
C LYS A 155 -31.73 1.84 10.79
N GLY A 156 -30.58 1.19 10.63
CA GLY A 156 -29.28 1.76 10.92
C GLY A 156 -28.87 2.87 9.95
N VAL A 157 -29.31 2.80 8.69
CA VAL A 157 -29.08 3.80 7.63
C VAL A 157 -29.74 5.13 7.98
N SER A 158 -30.95 5.09 8.53
CA SER A 158 -31.74 6.27 8.93
C SER A 158 -31.49 6.75 10.37
N ASP A 159 -30.48 6.18 11.06
CA ASP A 159 -30.18 6.54 12.44
C ASP A 159 -29.62 7.97 12.55
N LEU A 160 -30.03 8.71 13.58
CA LEU A 160 -29.54 10.06 13.89
C LEU A 160 -28.03 10.07 14.14
N SER A 161 -27.51 9.02 14.79
CA SER A 161 -26.11 8.90 15.15
C SER A 161 -25.28 8.35 13.99
N PRO A 162 -24.28 9.10 13.53
CA PRO A 162 -23.39 8.67 12.46
C PRO A 162 -22.52 7.45 12.82
N LEU A 163 -22.31 7.14 14.11
CA LEU A 163 -21.63 5.90 14.52
C LEU A 163 -22.43 4.65 14.10
N VAL A 164 -23.75 4.73 14.18
CA VAL A 164 -24.65 3.64 13.78
C VAL A 164 -24.71 3.55 12.25
N ARG A 165 -24.78 4.70 11.55
CA ARG A 165 -24.75 4.73 10.08
C ARG A 165 -23.43 4.16 9.52
N LYS A 166 -22.28 4.47 10.13
CA LYS A 166 -20.99 3.82 9.79
C LYS A 166 -21.04 2.31 10.00
N ALA A 167 -21.64 1.85 11.11
CA ALA A 167 -21.81 0.42 11.37
C ALA A 167 -22.76 -0.23 10.34
N ALA A 168 -23.79 0.47 9.89
CA ALA A 168 -24.72 0.01 8.87
C ALA A 168 -24.02 -0.16 7.52
N ALA A 169 -23.19 0.81 7.11
CA ALA A 169 -22.39 0.73 5.88
C ALA A 169 -21.51 -0.52 5.83
N LEU A 170 -20.79 -0.82 6.91
CA LEU A 170 -19.95 -2.03 6.98
C LEU A 170 -20.76 -3.33 7.15
N ALA A 171 -21.97 -3.24 7.69
CA ALA A 171 -22.89 -4.37 7.82
C ALA A 171 -23.48 -4.78 6.46
N CYS A 172 -23.64 -3.85 5.50
CA CYS A 172 -24.07 -4.14 4.14
C CYS A 172 -23.23 -5.25 3.49
N VAL A 173 -21.90 -5.16 3.60
CA VAL A 173 -20.98 -6.18 3.07
C VAL A 173 -21.29 -7.57 3.64
N LYS A 174 -21.49 -7.63 4.95
CA LYS A 174 -21.76 -8.89 5.64
C LYS A 174 -23.15 -9.44 5.31
N CYS A 175 -24.14 -8.58 5.09
CA CYS A 175 -25.49 -8.98 4.71
C CYS A 175 -25.51 -9.69 3.36
N VAL A 176 -24.86 -9.13 2.34
CA VAL A 176 -24.78 -9.76 1.02
C VAL A 176 -23.98 -11.06 1.05
N ARG A 177 -22.94 -11.13 1.90
CA ARG A 177 -22.20 -12.38 2.14
C ARG A 177 -23.02 -13.47 2.83
N LEU A 178 -24.04 -13.10 3.62
CA LEU A 178 -24.97 -14.06 4.23
C LEU A 178 -25.98 -14.57 3.21
N ASP A 179 -26.48 -13.68 2.36
CA ASP A 179 -27.52 -13.96 1.38
C ASP A 179 -27.41 -13.00 0.19
N GLU A 180 -26.97 -13.52 -0.96
CA GLU A 180 -26.73 -12.74 -2.17
C GLU A 180 -28.03 -12.14 -2.75
N SER A 181 -29.19 -12.73 -2.45
CA SER A 181 -30.48 -12.21 -2.90
C SER A 181 -30.82 -10.81 -2.32
N THR A 182 -30.15 -10.42 -1.23
CA THR A 182 -30.35 -9.11 -0.58
C THR A 182 -29.61 -7.95 -1.28
N ARG A 183 -28.72 -8.25 -2.25
CA ARG A 183 -27.90 -7.26 -2.97
C ARG A 183 -28.68 -6.03 -3.48
N PRO A 184 -29.81 -6.14 -4.21
CA PRO A 184 -30.49 -4.95 -4.74
C PRO A 184 -31.01 -4.01 -3.66
N GLN A 185 -31.45 -4.54 -2.51
CA GLN A 185 -31.88 -3.71 -1.37
C GLN A 185 -30.69 -3.01 -0.70
N VAL A 186 -29.58 -3.71 -0.59
CA VAL A 186 -28.34 -3.19 0.00
C VAL A 186 -27.73 -2.09 -0.87
N GLU A 187 -27.83 -2.18 -2.19
CA GLU A 187 -27.40 -1.13 -3.12
C GLU A 187 -28.16 0.18 -2.89
N GLU A 188 -29.48 0.13 -2.69
CA GLU A 188 -30.30 1.30 -2.35
C GLU A 188 -29.81 1.93 -1.03
N TYR A 189 -29.56 1.11 -0.01
CA TYR A 189 -29.04 1.56 1.28
C TYR A 189 -27.65 2.21 1.14
N LEU A 190 -26.77 1.61 0.34
CA LEU A 190 -25.45 2.20 0.06
C LEU A 190 -25.55 3.52 -0.68
N GLY A 191 -26.45 3.66 -1.66
CA GLY A 191 -26.68 4.93 -2.35
C GLY A 191 -27.00 6.07 -1.37
N THR A 192 -27.86 5.81 -0.37
CA THR A 192 -28.16 6.80 0.67
C THR A 192 -26.97 7.09 1.61
N LEU A 193 -26.15 6.08 1.94
CA LEU A 193 -24.99 6.22 2.82
C LEU A 193 -23.78 6.88 2.14
N LEU A 194 -23.59 6.67 0.83
CA LEU A 194 -22.66 7.43 0.00
C LEU A 194 -23.05 8.91 -0.02
N GLY A 195 -24.37 9.16 0.07
CA GLY A 195 -25.07 10.43 0.26
C GLY A 195 -24.81 11.19 1.57
N ASP A 196 -24.13 10.58 2.56
CA ASP A 196 -24.08 11.12 3.92
C ASP A 196 -23.27 12.43 4.02
N LYS A 197 -23.66 13.25 5.00
CA LYS A 197 -22.99 14.51 5.35
C LYS A 197 -21.71 14.28 6.16
N GLN A 198 -21.58 13.14 6.84
CA GLN A 198 -20.46 12.84 7.73
C GLN A 198 -19.37 12.03 7.02
N TYR A 199 -18.12 12.50 7.06
CA TYR A 199 -16.98 11.95 6.31
C TYR A 199 -16.65 10.50 6.67
N TYR A 200 -16.72 10.12 7.94
CA TYR A 200 -16.41 8.76 8.37
C TYR A 200 -17.52 7.75 8.07
N VAL A 201 -18.74 8.21 7.79
CA VAL A 201 -19.81 7.35 7.25
C VAL A 201 -19.59 7.16 5.75
N ALA A 202 -19.36 8.26 5.03
CA ALA A 202 -19.06 8.23 3.60
C ALA A 202 -17.84 7.35 3.29
N GLY A 203 -16.74 7.45 4.05
CA GLY A 203 -15.56 6.59 3.87
C GLY A 203 -15.86 5.11 4.05
N ALA A 204 -16.68 4.75 5.04
CA ALA A 204 -17.11 3.36 5.24
C ALA A 204 -18.09 2.88 4.15
N ALA A 205 -18.95 3.76 3.65
CA ALA A 205 -19.85 3.48 2.53
C ALA A 205 -19.07 3.25 1.24
N VAL A 206 -18.03 4.05 0.98
CA VAL A 206 -17.11 3.86 -0.16
C VAL A 206 -16.38 2.52 -0.06
N GLN A 207 -15.90 2.15 1.14
CA GLN A 207 -15.29 0.84 1.35
C GLN A 207 -16.26 -0.30 1.05
N ALA A 208 -17.50 -0.21 1.54
CA ALA A 208 -18.53 -1.20 1.29
C ALA A 208 -18.94 -1.26 -0.20
N PHE A 209 -19.00 -0.10 -0.87
CA PHE A 209 -19.29 0.00 -2.29
C PHE A 209 -18.24 -0.72 -3.15
N MET A 210 -16.95 -0.53 -2.87
CA MET A 210 -15.88 -1.20 -3.63
C MET A 210 -15.92 -2.73 -3.52
N GLU A 211 -16.39 -3.28 -2.40
CA GLU A 211 -16.46 -4.73 -2.19
C GLU A 211 -17.74 -5.34 -2.80
N LEU A 212 -18.84 -4.59 -2.82
CA LEU A 212 -20.14 -5.10 -3.25
C LEU A 212 -20.43 -4.86 -4.72
N CYS A 213 -20.22 -3.64 -5.22
CA CYS A 213 -20.70 -3.22 -6.53
C CYS A 213 -19.69 -2.28 -7.22
N PRO A 214 -18.47 -2.76 -7.56
CA PRO A 214 -17.48 -1.92 -8.24
C PRO A 214 -17.93 -1.43 -9.62
N GLU A 215 -18.83 -2.17 -10.27
CA GLU A 215 -19.33 -1.87 -11.63
C GLU A 215 -20.41 -0.77 -11.66
N ASN A 216 -21.14 -0.53 -10.56
CA ASN A 216 -22.27 0.39 -10.55
C ASN A 216 -21.83 1.84 -10.28
N ILE A 217 -21.17 2.44 -11.27
CA ILE A 217 -20.58 3.79 -11.19
C ILE A 217 -21.66 4.89 -11.08
N GLU A 218 -22.90 4.60 -11.46
CA GLU A 218 -24.01 5.54 -11.42
C GLU A 218 -24.27 6.11 -10.02
N LEU A 219 -24.04 5.30 -8.98
CA LEU A 219 -24.19 5.72 -7.58
C LEU A 219 -23.13 6.74 -7.13
N ILE A 220 -21.99 6.80 -7.83
CA ILE A 220 -20.86 7.69 -7.49
C ILE A 220 -21.01 9.04 -8.20
N HIS A 221 -21.51 9.09 -9.43
CA HIS A 221 -21.70 10.33 -10.21
C HIS A 221 -22.31 11.50 -9.41
N PRO A 222 -23.47 11.36 -8.72
CA PRO A 222 -24.07 12.48 -7.99
C PRO A 222 -23.25 12.91 -6.77
N ASN A 223 -22.44 12.01 -6.22
CA ASN A 223 -21.70 12.21 -4.98
C ASN A 223 -20.22 12.54 -5.20
N TYR A 224 -19.72 12.46 -6.43
CA TYR A 224 -18.29 12.56 -6.77
C TYR A 224 -17.63 13.82 -6.18
N LYS A 225 -18.14 15.01 -6.52
CA LYS A 225 -17.57 16.29 -6.05
C LYS A 225 -17.56 16.41 -4.53
N ARG A 226 -18.59 15.86 -3.87
CA ARG A 226 -18.69 15.88 -2.41
C ARG A 226 -17.63 14.94 -1.81
N LEU A 227 -17.54 13.72 -2.32
CA LEU A 227 -16.55 12.74 -1.86
C LEU A 227 -15.13 13.28 -2.04
N CYS A 228 -14.79 13.88 -3.19
CA CYS A 228 -13.47 14.49 -3.45
C CYS A 228 -13.08 15.56 -2.43
N ARG A 229 -14.03 16.39 -1.98
CA ARG A 229 -13.79 17.41 -0.95
C ARG A 229 -13.67 16.79 0.45
N MET A 230 -14.42 15.73 0.72
CA MET A 230 -14.44 15.06 2.02
C MET A 230 -13.22 14.15 2.27
N VAL A 231 -12.51 13.71 1.22
CA VAL A 231 -11.38 12.75 1.37
C VAL A 231 -10.37 13.21 2.41
N VAL A 232 -10.05 14.50 2.46
CA VAL A 232 -9.06 15.05 3.39
C VAL A 232 -9.44 14.81 4.85
N ASP A 233 -10.73 14.88 5.17
CA ASP A 233 -11.26 14.70 6.53
C ASP A 233 -11.57 13.22 6.86
N MET A 234 -11.53 12.30 5.89
CA MET A 234 -11.82 10.88 6.13
C MET A 234 -10.75 10.20 7.01
N ASP A 235 -11.12 9.05 7.59
CA ASP A 235 -10.15 8.18 8.25
C ASP A 235 -9.18 7.55 7.24
N GLU A 236 -7.99 7.14 7.68
CA GLU A 236 -6.94 6.61 6.80
C GLU A 236 -7.45 5.45 5.90
N TRP A 237 -8.29 4.57 6.46
CA TRP A 237 -8.91 3.48 5.70
C TRP A 237 -9.93 3.98 4.66
N GLY A 238 -10.74 4.98 5.00
CA GLY A 238 -11.67 5.63 4.09
C GLY A 238 -10.95 6.42 2.99
N GLN A 239 -9.83 7.07 3.31
CA GLN A 239 -8.94 7.73 2.35
C GLN A 239 -8.40 6.74 1.32
N LEU A 240 -7.84 5.61 1.77
CA LEU A 240 -7.33 4.55 0.89
C LEU A 240 -8.42 4.01 -0.04
N ALA A 241 -9.60 3.73 0.53
CA ALA A 241 -10.75 3.26 -0.23
C ALA A 241 -11.18 4.28 -1.30
N THR A 242 -11.29 5.55 -0.91
CA THR A 242 -11.73 6.62 -1.81
C THR A 242 -10.70 6.91 -2.90
N LEU A 243 -9.40 6.94 -2.57
CA LEU A 243 -8.34 7.10 -3.57
C LEU A 243 -8.39 5.98 -4.62
N ARG A 244 -8.59 4.72 -4.19
CA ARG A 244 -8.72 3.58 -5.11
C ARG A 244 -9.96 3.67 -5.99
N LEU A 245 -11.11 3.99 -5.39
CA LEU A 245 -12.36 4.17 -6.12
C LEU A 245 -12.24 5.30 -7.15
N MET A 246 -11.76 6.47 -6.73
CA MET A 246 -11.64 7.64 -7.61
C MET A 246 -10.63 7.42 -8.72
N THR A 247 -9.54 6.69 -8.48
CA THR A 247 -8.59 6.31 -9.54
C THR A 247 -9.27 5.44 -10.60
N THR A 248 -10.09 4.48 -10.18
CA THR A 248 -10.82 3.58 -11.10
C THR A 248 -11.90 4.36 -11.87
N TYR A 249 -12.69 5.15 -11.14
CA TYR A 249 -13.71 6.03 -11.69
C TYR A 249 -13.14 6.99 -12.73
N ALA A 250 -12.03 7.68 -12.40
CA ALA A 250 -11.44 8.68 -13.29
C ALA A 250 -10.94 8.06 -14.59
N ARG A 251 -10.36 6.85 -14.56
CA ARG A 251 -9.94 6.14 -15.77
C ARG A 251 -11.10 5.71 -16.67
N LEU A 252 -12.29 5.49 -16.11
CA LEU A 252 -13.48 5.09 -16.86
C LEU A 252 -14.26 6.31 -17.39
N CYS A 253 -14.38 7.36 -16.59
CA CYS A 253 -15.24 8.51 -16.90
C CYS A 253 -14.51 9.69 -17.53
N PHE A 254 -13.18 9.81 -17.35
CA PHE A 254 -12.36 10.88 -17.91
C PHE A 254 -11.29 10.28 -18.83
N PRO A 255 -11.65 9.84 -20.06
CA PRO A 255 -10.65 9.41 -21.03
C PRO A 255 -9.72 10.57 -21.36
N GLN A 256 -8.41 10.30 -21.46
CA GLN A 256 -7.42 11.32 -21.78
C GLN A 256 -7.74 12.00 -23.11
N ARG A 257 -7.95 13.33 -23.05
CA ARG A 257 -8.16 14.17 -24.23
C ARG A 257 -6.87 14.93 -24.50
N VAL A 258 -6.15 14.50 -25.53
CA VAL A 258 -5.03 15.26 -26.09
C VAL A 258 -5.59 16.32 -27.03
N LYS A 259 -5.25 17.59 -26.79
CA LYS A 259 -5.52 18.67 -27.75
C LYS A 259 -4.19 19.14 -28.31
N ARG A 260 -4.05 19.02 -29.63
CA ARG A 260 -2.96 19.64 -30.39
C ARG A 260 -3.07 21.15 -30.27
N VAL A 261 -2.13 21.76 -29.57
CA VAL A 261 -1.96 23.21 -29.51
C VAL A 261 -0.73 23.54 -30.35
N LYS A 262 -0.83 24.53 -31.24
CA LYS A 262 0.32 25.01 -32.00
C LYS A 262 1.39 25.51 -31.04
N HIS A 263 2.62 25.07 -31.23
CA HIS A 263 3.78 25.43 -30.43
C HIS A 263 3.97 26.96 -30.48
N VAL A 264 3.59 27.68 -29.41
CA VAL A 264 3.88 29.12 -29.30
C VAL A 264 5.33 29.24 -28.88
N LYS A 265 6.25 29.29 -29.86
CA LYS A 265 7.65 29.65 -29.62
C LYS A 265 7.65 30.97 -28.84
N GLN A 266 8.16 30.96 -27.61
CA GLN A 266 8.54 32.21 -26.95
C GLN A 266 9.63 32.84 -27.82
N GLN A 267 9.24 33.79 -28.66
CA GLN A 267 10.18 34.48 -29.54
C GLN A 267 11.23 35.20 -28.69
N SER A 268 12.46 34.71 -28.75
CA SER A 268 13.66 35.46 -28.39
C SER A 268 13.65 36.78 -29.18
N GLN A 269 14.08 37.89 -28.59
CA GLN A 269 14.13 39.20 -29.29
C GLN A 269 14.89 39.15 -30.63
N GLU A 270 15.83 38.22 -30.80
CA GLU A 270 16.56 37.99 -32.05
C GLU A 270 15.72 37.35 -33.18
N GLN A 271 14.68 36.58 -32.85
CA GLN A 271 13.79 35.96 -33.85
C GLN A 271 12.76 36.97 -34.39
N LYS A 272 12.29 37.91 -33.56
CA LYS A 272 11.46 39.03 -34.04
C LYS A 272 12.17 39.94 -35.04
N ALA A 273 13.50 40.05 -34.93
CA ALA A 273 14.30 40.85 -35.86
C ALA A 273 14.49 40.12 -37.21
N LYS A 274 14.44 38.79 -37.24
CA LYS A 274 14.51 38.01 -38.49
C LYS A 274 13.17 37.98 -39.22
N ASP A 275 12.07 37.74 -38.52
CA ASP A 275 10.71 37.78 -39.09
C ASP A 275 10.38 39.14 -39.73
N PHE A 276 10.95 40.25 -39.23
CA PHE A 276 10.68 41.60 -39.77
C PHE A 276 11.34 41.88 -41.13
N TYR A 277 12.38 41.13 -41.50
CA TYR A 277 13.08 41.28 -42.79
C TYR A 277 12.70 40.22 -43.82
N GLU A 278 11.93 39.21 -43.45
CA GLU A 278 11.53 38.10 -44.32
C GLU A 278 10.38 38.47 -45.29
N ASP A 279 9.66 39.56 -45.03
CA ASP A 279 8.60 40.12 -45.88
C ASP A 279 9.10 40.71 -47.23
N LEU A 280 10.39 40.57 -47.58
CA LEU A 280 11.00 41.14 -48.79
C LEU A 280 11.46 40.11 -49.84
N GLU A 281 11.30 38.81 -49.62
CA GLU A 281 11.60 37.77 -50.61
C GLU A 281 10.34 36.97 -51.01
N PRO A 282 10.01 36.85 -52.31
CA PRO A 282 8.80 36.15 -52.73
C PRO A 282 8.98 34.62 -52.73
N ASP A 283 8.02 33.96 -52.09
CA ASP A 283 7.57 32.57 -52.23
C ASP A 283 8.65 31.46 -52.22
N GLN A 284 9.02 31.02 -51.01
CA GLN A 284 9.32 29.61 -50.76
C GLN A 284 8.24 29.03 -49.86
N GLN A 285 7.48 28.07 -50.39
CA GLN A 285 6.53 27.27 -49.61
C GLN A 285 7.32 26.47 -48.56
N GLU A 286 7.27 26.89 -47.30
CA GLU A 286 7.74 26.07 -46.19
C GLU A 286 6.80 24.87 -46.02
N GLU A 287 7.34 23.66 -46.14
CA GLU A 287 6.65 22.44 -45.76
C GLU A 287 6.39 22.47 -44.24
N GLU A 288 5.12 22.62 -43.83
CA GLU A 288 4.70 22.49 -42.43
C GLU A 288 5.09 21.09 -41.90
N THR A 289 6.18 21.03 -41.14
CA THR A 289 6.66 19.80 -40.48
C THR A 289 5.77 19.49 -39.27
N LYS A 290 5.52 18.21 -39.00
CA LYS A 290 4.67 17.71 -37.89
C LYS A 290 5.14 18.10 -36.48
N ASP A 291 6.29 18.76 -36.35
CA ASP A 291 6.95 19.09 -35.09
C ASP A 291 6.47 20.41 -34.44
N ASP A 292 5.54 21.14 -35.07
CA ASP A 292 5.03 22.45 -34.59
C ASP A 292 3.73 22.36 -33.73
N TYR A 293 3.31 21.17 -33.30
CA TYR A 293 2.16 20.98 -32.41
C TYR A 293 2.55 20.25 -31.12
N ASP A 294 2.31 20.88 -29.96
CA ASP A 294 2.36 20.21 -28.67
C ASP A 294 0.99 19.59 -28.35
N ASP A 295 0.97 18.30 -28.06
CA ASP A 295 -0.21 17.63 -27.50
C ASP A 295 -0.36 18.05 -26.03
N VAL A 296 -1.21 19.05 -25.75
CA VAL A 296 -1.53 19.45 -24.38
C VAL A 296 -2.64 18.54 -23.85
N GLU A 297 -2.36 17.84 -22.76
CA GLU A 297 -3.37 17.06 -22.02
C GLU A 297 -4.41 18.01 -21.41
N LEU A 298 -5.62 18.03 -21.97
CA LEU A 298 -6.74 18.74 -21.36
C LEU A 298 -7.21 17.94 -20.15
N THR A 299 -6.88 18.42 -18.97
CA THR A 299 -7.39 17.85 -17.72
C THR A 299 -8.82 18.35 -17.49
N ASP A 300 -9.78 17.43 -17.34
CA ASP A 300 -11.15 17.79 -16.99
C ASP A 300 -11.20 18.52 -15.64
N PRO A 301 -12.07 19.53 -15.46
CA PRO A 301 -12.13 20.33 -14.23
C PRO A 301 -12.54 19.51 -12.99
N ASP A 302 -13.28 18.42 -13.21
CA ASP A 302 -13.69 17.51 -12.14
C ASP A 302 -12.55 16.53 -11.77
N LEU A 303 -11.64 16.24 -12.71
CA LEU A 303 -10.43 15.49 -12.43
C LEU A 303 -9.41 16.37 -11.70
N SER A 304 -9.20 17.61 -12.14
CA SER A 304 -8.29 18.54 -11.45
C SER A 304 -8.75 18.80 -10.01
N LEU A 305 -10.06 18.95 -9.77
CA LEU A 305 -10.61 19.06 -8.40
C LEU A 305 -10.16 17.90 -7.50
N PHE A 306 -10.16 16.66 -8.01
CA PHE A 306 -9.70 15.51 -7.25
C PHE A 306 -8.18 15.52 -7.04
N LEU A 307 -7.40 15.82 -8.07
CA LEU A 307 -5.93 15.84 -8.00
C LEU A 307 -5.39 16.93 -7.07
N ASP A 308 -6.06 18.08 -7.04
CA ASP A 308 -5.74 19.21 -6.16
C ASP A 308 -6.08 18.90 -4.70
N THR A 309 -7.21 18.25 -4.41
CA THR A 309 -7.58 17.93 -3.02
C THR A 309 -6.63 16.89 -2.41
N ILE A 310 -6.24 15.87 -3.19
CA ILE A 310 -5.35 14.80 -2.70
C ILE A 310 -3.90 15.26 -2.53
N LYS A 311 -3.50 16.43 -3.03
CA LYS A 311 -2.15 16.99 -2.83
C LYS A 311 -1.84 17.21 -1.35
N SER A 312 -2.84 17.58 -0.55
CA SER A 312 -2.71 17.72 0.90
C SER A 312 -2.39 16.39 1.60
N LEU A 313 -2.87 15.27 1.05
CA LEU A 313 -2.69 13.93 1.62
C LEU A 313 -1.25 13.40 1.51
N LEU A 314 -0.41 14.01 0.68
CA LEU A 314 1.02 13.70 0.62
C LEU A 314 1.76 13.99 1.95
N HIS A 315 1.16 14.83 2.81
CA HIS A 315 1.70 15.16 4.13
C HIS A 315 1.08 14.33 5.27
N CYS A 316 0.24 13.33 4.95
CA CYS A 316 -0.35 12.44 5.95
C CYS A 316 0.71 11.56 6.62
N ARG A 317 0.46 11.18 7.89
CA ARG A 317 1.36 10.30 8.64
C ARG A 317 1.37 8.85 8.13
N SER A 318 0.30 8.44 7.46
CA SER A 318 0.14 7.08 6.96
C SER A 318 0.89 6.89 5.64
N SER A 319 1.88 6.00 5.63
CA SER A 319 2.66 5.65 4.45
C SER A 319 1.79 5.08 3.33
N ALA A 320 0.76 4.31 3.68
CA ALA A 320 -0.18 3.74 2.72
C ALA A 320 -0.95 4.82 1.94
N VAL A 321 -1.31 5.91 2.60
CA VAL A 321 -2.02 7.03 1.96
C VAL A 321 -1.09 7.75 0.98
N ILE A 322 0.15 8.05 1.38
CA ILE A 322 1.15 8.68 0.50
C ILE A 322 1.39 7.83 -0.76
N VAL A 323 1.61 6.53 -0.60
CA VAL A 323 1.80 5.60 -1.73
C VAL A 323 0.54 5.55 -2.62
N SER A 324 -0.65 5.58 -2.02
CA SER A 324 -1.91 5.56 -2.79
C SER A 324 -2.12 6.84 -3.60
N VAL A 325 -1.71 8.00 -3.07
CA VAL A 325 -1.74 9.28 -3.79
C VAL A 325 -0.71 9.28 -4.92
N ALA A 326 0.52 8.81 -4.68
CA ALA A 326 1.54 8.67 -5.72
C ALA A 326 1.06 7.77 -6.86
N ARG A 327 0.38 6.65 -6.53
CA ARG A 327 -0.26 5.76 -7.50
C ARG A 327 -1.36 6.46 -8.29
N ALA A 328 -2.20 7.27 -7.63
CA ALA A 328 -3.23 8.04 -8.31
C ALA A 328 -2.63 9.04 -9.30
N TYR A 329 -1.56 9.76 -8.92
CA TYR A 329 -0.86 10.67 -9.82
C TYR A 329 -0.23 9.94 -11.00
N LEU A 330 0.44 8.82 -10.77
CA LEU A 330 1.07 8.02 -11.83
C LEU A 330 0.06 7.56 -12.90
N TYR A 331 -1.15 7.15 -12.50
CA TYR A 331 -2.15 6.63 -13.44
C TYR A 331 -3.09 7.68 -14.05
N LEU A 332 -3.28 8.83 -13.39
CA LEU A 332 -4.27 9.83 -13.83
C LEU A 332 -3.65 11.03 -14.55
N SER A 333 -2.56 11.59 -14.02
CA SER A 333 -1.89 12.75 -14.60
C SER A 333 -0.42 12.78 -14.17
N PRO A 334 0.42 11.94 -14.80
CA PRO A 334 1.82 11.83 -14.42
C PRO A 334 2.63 13.08 -14.80
N THR A 335 2.30 13.73 -15.92
CA THR A 335 2.97 14.94 -16.42
C THR A 335 2.90 16.12 -15.44
N ASN A 336 1.73 16.39 -14.87
CA ASN A 336 1.49 17.60 -14.10
C ASN A 336 1.62 17.42 -12.59
N TYR A 337 1.35 16.24 -12.05
CA TYR A 337 1.25 16.06 -10.59
C TYR A 337 2.31 15.14 -9.98
N LEU A 338 2.96 14.27 -10.76
CA LEU A 338 3.84 13.23 -10.23
C LEU A 338 5.04 13.77 -9.44
N HIS A 339 5.63 14.89 -9.90
CA HIS A 339 6.76 15.54 -9.24
C HIS A 339 6.46 15.92 -7.78
N HIS A 340 5.20 16.21 -7.43
CA HIS A 340 4.80 16.50 -6.05
C HIS A 340 4.95 15.29 -5.12
N ALA A 341 4.81 14.06 -5.64
CA ALA A 341 4.90 12.83 -4.85
C ALA A 341 6.34 12.38 -4.57
N VAL A 342 7.32 12.87 -5.33
CA VAL A 342 8.73 12.43 -5.26
C VAL A 342 9.32 12.68 -3.87
N GLY A 343 9.23 13.91 -3.36
CA GLY A 343 9.73 14.25 -2.02
C GLY A 343 9.10 13.40 -0.89
N PRO A 344 7.77 13.29 -0.81
CA PRO A 344 7.08 12.41 0.13
C PRO A 344 7.49 10.94 0.02
N LEU A 345 7.64 10.39 -1.20
CA LEU A 345 8.11 9.02 -1.40
C LEU A 345 9.55 8.82 -0.88
N ILE A 346 10.44 9.79 -1.11
CA ILE A 346 11.80 9.76 -0.55
C ILE A 346 11.77 9.84 0.98
N ALA A 347 10.86 10.62 1.57
CA ALA A 347 10.71 10.70 3.01
C ALA A 347 10.33 9.34 3.64
N LEU A 348 9.57 8.50 2.92
CA LEU A 348 9.22 7.14 3.39
C LEU A 348 10.44 6.24 3.59
N LEU A 349 11.58 6.53 2.94
CA LEU A 349 12.80 5.76 3.13
C LEU A 349 13.38 5.86 4.55
N ARG A 350 12.97 6.89 5.31
CA ARG A 350 13.32 7.07 6.73
C ARG A 350 12.47 6.21 7.68
N SER A 351 11.43 5.56 7.16
CA SER A 351 10.54 4.68 7.93
C SER A 351 11.22 3.34 8.29
N PRO A 352 10.58 2.50 9.12
CA PRO A 352 11.02 1.13 9.38
C PRO A 352 11.20 0.29 8.10
N ASP A 353 11.92 -0.81 8.21
CA ASP A 353 12.44 -1.55 7.06
C ASP A 353 11.34 -2.14 6.16
N ASP A 354 10.21 -2.56 6.73
CA ASP A 354 9.02 -3.04 6.02
C ASP A 354 8.41 -1.95 5.12
N ILE A 355 8.23 -0.75 5.66
CA ILE A 355 7.72 0.41 4.91
C ILE A 355 8.74 0.87 3.87
N ARG A 356 10.04 0.84 4.20
CA ARG A 356 11.12 1.22 3.28
C ARG A 356 11.14 0.30 2.06
N GLU A 357 11.01 -1.00 2.24
CA GLU A 357 10.97 -1.96 1.13
C GLU A 357 9.78 -1.70 0.19
N VAL A 358 8.58 -1.51 0.74
CA VAL A 358 7.39 -1.18 -0.06
C VAL A 358 7.55 0.16 -0.77
N ALA A 359 8.12 1.17 -0.10
CA ALA A 359 8.37 2.47 -0.71
C ALA A 359 9.36 2.36 -1.89
N LEU A 360 10.42 1.57 -1.76
CA LEU A 360 11.39 1.35 -2.84
C LEU A 360 10.76 0.69 -4.06
N HIS A 361 9.89 -0.31 -3.89
CA HIS A 361 9.16 -0.92 -5.02
C HIS A 361 8.31 0.12 -5.77
N ASN A 362 7.62 1.00 -5.03
CA ASN A 362 6.82 2.06 -5.64
C ASN A 362 7.71 3.11 -6.32
N ILE A 363 8.85 3.47 -5.72
CA ILE A 363 9.82 4.38 -6.33
C ILE A 363 10.37 3.80 -7.63
N VAL A 364 10.71 2.51 -7.70
CA VAL A 364 11.13 1.85 -8.95
C VAL A 364 10.07 2.05 -10.04
N GLN A 365 8.78 1.83 -9.72
CA GLN A 365 7.70 2.01 -10.69
C GLN A 365 7.58 3.47 -11.17
N VAL A 366 7.76 4.44 -10.29
CA VAL A 366 7.77 5.86 -10.68
C VAL A 366 9.01 6.20 -11.52
N CYS A 367 10.19 5.69 -11.14
CA CYS A 367 11.44 5.86 -11.88
C CYS A 367 11.37 5.26 -13.28
N LEU A 368 10.63 4.16 -13.51
CA LEU A 368 10.44 3.60 -14.84
C LEU A 368 9.66 4.53 -15.77
N TYR A 369 8.82 5.42 -15.21
CA TYR A 369 8.07 6.40 -15.98
C TYR A 369 8.85 7.71 -16.15
N ASP A 370 9.32 8.29 -15.05
CA ASP A 370 10.12 9.53 -15.07
C ASP A 370 11.34 9.43 -14.12
N PRO A 371 12.50 8.99 -14.65
CA PRO A 371 13.74 8.89 -13.87
C PRO A 371 14.35 10.25 -13.49
N SER A 372 14.00 11.33 -14.21
CA SER A 372 14.71 12.61 -14.13
C SER A 372 14.49 13.31 -12.78
N GLU A 373 13.30 13.18 -12.21
CA GLU A 373 12.91 13.76 -10.92
C GLU A 373 13.70 13.19 -9.72
N PHE A 374 14.23 11.97 -9.86
CA PHE A 374 14.98 11.30 -8.79
C PHE A 374 16.48 11.62 -8.79
N VAL A 375 16.98 12.32 -9.82
CA VAL A 375 18.41 12.67 -9.94
C VAL A 375 18.90 13.44 -8.73
N ASN A 376 18.14 14.41 -8.23
CA ASN A 376 18.53 15.20 -7.05
C ASN A 376 18.57 14.39 -5.74
N HIS A 377 17.92 13.23 -5.72
CA HIS A 377 17.75 12.39 -4.52
C HIS A 377 18.67 11.17 -4.49
N TRP A 378 19.58 11.02 -5.46
CA TRP A 378 20.42 9.83 -5.67
C TRP A 378 21.12 9.30 -4.41
N ARG A 379 21.54 10.18 -3.49
CA ARG A 379 22.21 9.84 -2.23
C ARG A 379 21.41 8.91 -1.32
N HIS A 380 20.08 8.98 -1.37
CA HIS A 380 19.20 8.12 -0.56
C HIS A 380 19.21 6.66 -1.03
N PHE A 381 19.63 6.42 -2.28
CA PHE A 381 19.70 5.10 -2.88
C PHE A 381 21.08 4.45 -2.75
N LEU A 382 22.04 5.10 -2.08
CA LEU A 382 23.31 4.46 -1.76
C LEU A 382 23.11 3.27 -0.82
N ILE A 383 23.87 2.21 -1.09
CA ILE A 383 23.78 0.93 -0.39
C ILE A 383 24.56 1.01 0.92
N LYS A 384 24.01 0.40 1.96
CA LYS A 384 24.74 0.17 3.23
C LYS A 384 24.98 -1.32 3.40
N SER A 385 26.13 -1.68 3.97
CA SER A 385 26.51 -3.09 4.19
C SER A 385 25.59 -3.86 5.14
N THR A 386 24.83 -3.16 5.98
CA THR A 386 23.88 -3.76 6.94
C THR A 386 22.48 -4.02 6.35
N GLU A 387 22.24 -3.65 5.09
CA GLU A 387 20.91 -3.74 4.48
C GLU A 387 20.58 -5.16 3.98
N ALA A 388 19.30 -5.52 4.07
CA ALA A 388 18.81 -6.81 3.59
C ALA A 388 18.89 -6.93 2.06
N PRO A 389 19.01 -8.16 1.51
CA PRO A 389 19.00 -8.42 0.07
C PRO A 389 17.87 -7.79 -0.73
N SER A 390 16.64 -7.77 -0.19
CA SER A 390 15.50 -7.14 -0.86
C SER A 390 15.70 -5.63 -1.08
N VAL A 391 16.28 -4.94 -0.09
CA VAL A 391 16.43 -3.47 -0.08
C VAL A 391 17.53 -3.01 -1.05
N TRP A 392 18.72 -3.60 -0.98
CA TRP A 392 19.82 -3.14 -1.83
C TRP A 392 19.64 -3.51 -3.30
N ARG A 393 18.90 -4.58 -3.64
CA ARG A 393 18.54 -4.90 -5.03
C ARG A 393 17.71 -3.80 -5.67
N LEU A 394 16.67 -3.32 -4.96
CA LEU A 394 15.83 -2.23 -5.43
C LEU A 394 16.60 -0.92 -5.54
N LYS A 395 17.49 -0.64 -4.58
CA LYS A 395 18.38 0.53 -4.65
C LYS A 395 19.32 0.48 -5.85
N LEU A 396 19.93 -0.66 -6.14
CA LEU A 396 20.75 -0.86 -7.34
C LEU A 396 19.93 -0.62 -8.61
N GLU A 397 18.71 -1.13 -8.67
CA GLU A 397 17.81 -0.91 -9.79
C GLU A 397 17.52 0.58 -10.00
N ILE A 398 17.12 1.30 -8.95
CA ILE A 398 16.88 2.75 -9.01
C ILE A 398 18.15 3.50 -9.46
N LEU A 399 19.31 3.18 -8.88
CA LEU A 399 20.57 3.80 -9.26
C LEU A 399 20.86 3.60 -10.75
N THR A 400 20.64 2.40 -11.30
CA THR A 400 20.85 2.14 -12.73
C THR A 400 19.86 2.87 -13.64
N LEU A 401 18.63 3.10 -13.20
CA LEU A 401 17.61 3.85 -13.96
C LEU A 401 17.90 5.35 -13.98
N VAL A 402 18.38 5.90 -12.86
CA VAL A 402 18.67 7.33 -12.71
C VAL A 402 20.03 7.70 -13.33
N PHE A 403 20.97 6.75 -13.39
CA PHE A 403 22.35 6.96 -13.85
C PHE A 403 22.51 7.71 -15.19
N PRO A 404 21.73 7.45 -16.25
CA PRO A 404 21.88 8.15 -17.54
C PRO A 404 21.60 9.65 -17.45
N TYR A 405 20.74 10.07 -16.53
CA TYR A 405 20.31 11.46 -16.33
C TYR A 405 21.21 12.22 -15.35
N CYS A 406 22.14 11.52 -14.70
CA CYS A 406 23.10 12.12 -13.76
C CYS A 406 24.21 12.88 -14.49
N GLY A 407 24.68 13.98 -13.89
CA GLY A 407 25.92 14.64 -14.30
C GLY A 407 27.15 13.73 -14.12
N LYS A 408 28.23 14.03 -14.85
CA LYS A 408 29.47 13.23 -14.87
C LYS A 408 30.03 12.95 -13.47
N GLU A 409 30.05 13.94 -12.58
CA GLU A 409 30.56 13.76 -11.20
C GLU A 409 29.76 12.71 -10.40
N ILE A 410 28.44 12.70 -10.57
CA ILE A 410 27.56 11.75 -9.88
C ILE A 410 27.74 10.35 -10.49
N GLN A 411 27.84 10.26 -11.83
CA GLN A 411 28.14 8.99 -12.51
C GLN A 411 29.44 8.37 -12.01
N ASP A 412 30.48 9.19 -11.83
CA ASP A 412 31.78 8.78 -11.33
C ASP A 412 31.70 8.20 -9.91
N LEU A 413 30.92 8.85 -9.04
CA LEU A 413 30.73 8.42 -7.66
C LEU A 413 29.90 7.13 -7.58
N VAL A 414 28.84 7.00 -8.37
CA VAL A 414 28.04 5.76 -8.45
C VAL A 414 28.89 4.60 -8.96
N LEU A 415 29.71 4.80 -10.00
CA LEU A 415 30.61 3.75 -10.49
C LEU A 415 31.67 3.36 -9.45
N ALA A 416 32.19 4.32 -8.68
CA ALA A 416 33.14 4.04 -7.60
C ALA A 416 32.51 3.20 -6.48
N GLU A 417 31.27 3.50 -6.09
CA GLU A 417 30.50 2.70 -5.13
C GLU A 417 30.23 1.28 -5.65
N LEU A 418 29.77 1.13 -6.90
CA LEU A 418 29.55 -0.19 -7.50
C LEU A 418 30.85 -1.00 -7.60
N GLU A 419 31.99 -0.35 -7.89
CA GLU A 419 33.30 -0.97 -7.87
C GLU A 419 33.76 -1.37 -6.45
N HIS A 420 33.38 -0.62 -5.43
CA HIS A 420 33.65 -0.99 -4.04
C HIS A 420 32.87 -2.26 -3.66
N PHE A 421 31.57 -2.32 -3.96
CA PHE A 421 30.73 -3.48 -3.64
C PHE A 421 31.04 -4.72 -4.49
N SER A 422 31.55 -4.56 -5.72
CA SER A 422 32.00 -5.71 -6.53
C SER A 422 33.23 -6.42 -5.95
N ARG A 423 33.97 -5.78 -5.04
CA ARG A 423 35.12 -6.37 -4.33
C ARG A 423 34.76 -6.87 -2.92
N GLY A 424 33.47 -6.87 -2.57
CA GLY A 424 32.98 -7.31 -1.27
C GLY A 424 33.00 -8.83 -1.08
N HIS A 425 32.59 -9.28 0.11
CA HIS A 425 32.56 -10.72 0.45
C HIS A 425 31.23 -11.41 0.12
N ASN A 426 30.14 -10.65 -0.04
CA ASN A 426 28.83 -11.21 -0.34
C ASN A 426 28.71 -11.47 -1.86
N ALA A 427 28.80 -12.73 -2.26
CA ALA A 427 28.75 -13.16 -3.66
C ALA A 427 27.49 -12.65 -4.41
N GLU A 428 26.35 -12.54 -3.72
CA GLU A 428 25.12 -12.05 -4.36
C GLU A 428 25.16 -10.54 -4.63
N LEU A 429 25.67 -9.76 -3.67
CA LEU A 429 25.85 -8.33 -3.85
C LEU A 429 26.93 -8.03 -4.91
N VAL A 430 28.00 -8.82 -4.95
CA VAL A 430 29.04 -8.73 -5.98
C VAL A 430 28.44 -8.93 -7.37
N ARG A 431 27.68 -10.01 -7.57
CA ARG A 431 26.98 -10.30 -8.82
C ARG A 431 26.09 -9.15 -9.28
N GLU A 432 25.23 -8.66 -8.39
CA GLU A 432 24.28 -7.59 -8.74
C GLU A 432 24.97 -6.24 -8.97
N SER A 433 26.07 -5.96 -8.27
CA SER A 433 26.88 -4.75 -8.49
C SER A 433 27.56 -4.78 -9.87
N VAL A 434 28.11 -5.92 -10.28
CA VAL A 434 28.72 -6.10 -11.62
C VAL A 434 27.67 -5.98 -12.72
N ARG A 435 26.49 -6.57 -12.52
CA ARG A 435 25.34 -6.42 -13.42
C ARG A 435 24.85 -4.98 -13.50
N ALA A 436 24.84 -4.25 -12.39
CA ALA A 436 24.51 -2.82 -12.36
C ALA A 436 25.51 -1.99 -13.18
N ILE A 437 26.82 -2.25 -13.09
CA ILE A 437 27.84 -1.60 -13.95
C ILE A 437 27.54 -1.87 -15.43
N GLY A 438 27.16 -3.11 -15.76
CA GLY A 438 26.71 -3.49 -17.10
C GLY A 438 25.49 -2.70 -17.60
N ARG A 439 24.46 -2.57 -16.75
CA ARG A 439 23.26 -1.77 -17.07
C ARG A 439 23.60 -0.29 -17.27
N CYS A 440 24.45 0.29 -16.42
CA CYS A 440 24.93 1.66 -16.57
C CYS A 440 25.68 1.88 -17.89
N ALA A 441 26.47 0.90 -18.34
CA ALA A 441 27.17 0.95 -19.62
C ALA A 441 26.21 0.93 -20.81
N GLN A 442 25.09 0.20 -20.70
CA GLN A 442 24.09 0.07 -21.75
C GLN A 442 23.16 1.28 -21.88
N ALA A 443 22.82 1.91 -20.76
CA ALA A 443 21.84 2.99 -20.73
C ALA A 443 22.43 4.38 -21.01
N SER A 444 23.75 4.50 -21.08
CA SER A 444 24.47 5.78 -21.14
C SER A 444 25.19 6.00 -22.47
N SER A 445 25.82 7.17 -22.62
CA SER A 445 26.63 7.52 -23.79
C SER A 445 27.80 6.55 -24.05
N ALA A 446 28.28 6.50 -25.30
CA ALA A 446 29.39 5.65 -25.72
C ALA A 446 30.69 5.87 -24.90
N ALA A 447 30.93 7.09 -24.41
CA ALA A 447 32.08 7.40 -23.56
C ALA A 447 31.98 6.70 -22.19
N THR A 448 30.80 6.73 -21.58
CA THR A 448 30.53 6.05 -20.30
C THR A 448 30.58 4.53 -20.47
N SER A 449 30.06 4.01 -21.59
CA SER A 449 30.17 2.58 -21.93
C SER A 449 31.63 2.11 -21.99
N LYS A 450 32.51 2.83 -22.70
CA LYS A 450 33.96 2.52 -22.75
C LYS A 450 34.62 2.54 -21.37
N ARG A 451 34.22 3.46 -20.50
CA ARG A 451 34.70 3.54 -19.12
C ARG A 451 34.26 2.34 -18.29
N CYS A 452 32.98 2.00 -18.31
CA CYS A 452 32.44 0.83 -17.61
C CYS A 452 33.10 -0.47 -18.10
N LEU A 453 33.29 -0.62 -19.41
CA LEU A 453 34.03 -1.74 -19.99
C LEU A 453 35.46 -1.81 -19.44
N THR A 454 36.15 -0.66 -19.36
CA THR A 454 37.51 -0.60 -18.79
C THR A 454 37.53 -1.02 -17.31
N LEU A 455 36.51 -0.64 -16.53
CA LEU A 455 36.37 -1.07 -15.14
C LEU A 455 36.13 -2.58 -15.03
N LEU A 456 35.22 -3.14 -15.83
CA LEU A 456 34.94 -4.59 -15.86
C LEU A 456 36.18 -5.39 -16.28
N LEU A 457 36.92 -4.95 -17.29
CA LEU A 457 38.16 -5.61 -17.73
C LEU A 457 39.27 -5.60 -16.66
N LYS A 458 39.31 -4.59 -15.79
CA LYS A 458 40.22 -4.58 -14.63
C LYS A 458 39.87 -5.67 -13.62
N GLN A 459 38.58 -5.98 -13.44
CA GLN A 459 38.10 -6.98 -12.48
C GLN A 459 38.38 -8.43 -12.90
N ILE A 460 38.67 -8.69 -14.18
CA ILE A 460 38.97 -10.04 -14.72
C ILE A 460 40.24 -10.65 -14.11
N HIS A 461 41.20 -9.83 -13.67
CA HIS A 461 42.44 -10.30 -13.05
C HIS A 461 42.30 -10.52 -11.53
N SER A 462 41.08 -10.42 -10.98
CA SER A 462 40.81 -10.68 -9.57
C SER A 462 40.96 -12.18 -9.24
N PRO A 463 41.41 -12.55 -8.04
CA PRO A 463 41.44 -13.95 -7.62
C PRO A 463 40.06 -14.56 -7.35
N ASP A 464 39.01 -13.73 -7.21
CA ASP A 464 37.65 -14.20 -6.93
C ASP A 464 36.95 -14.76 -8.20
N PRO A 465 36.68 -16.09 -8.26
CA PRO A 465 36.07 -16.70 -9.43
C PRO A 465 34.63 -16.24 -9.68
N THR A 466 33.91 -15.76 -8.65
CA THR A 466 32.52 -15.28 -8.79
C THR A 466 32.47 -13.92 -9.48
N LEU A 467 33.29 -12.97 -9.04
CA LEU A 467 33.49 -11.68 -9.70
C LEU A 467 33.94 -11.85 -11.15
N VAL A 468 34.94 -12.69 -11.41
CA VAL A 468 35.47 -12.93 -12.76
C VAL A 468 34.41 -13.55 -13.67
N GLY A 469 33.64 -14.52 -13.17
CA GLY A 469 32.54 -15.16 -13.90
C GLY A 469 31.50 -14.14 -14.38
N GLU A 470 30.95 -13.36 -13.45
CA GLU A 470 29.90 -12.38 -13.75
C GLU A 470 30.44 -11.20 -14.60
N ALA A 471 31.67 -10.74 -14.34
CA ALA A 471 32.26 -9.65 -15.13
C ALA A 471 32.44 -10.03 -16.60
N VAL A 472 32.93 -11.25 -16.88
CA VAL A 472 33.07 -11.76 -18.25
C VAL A 472 31.71 -11.96 -18.90
N GLU A 473 30.70 -12.42 -18.16
CA GLU A 473 29.34 -12.53 -18.67
C GLU A 473 28.75 -11.16 -19.04
N VAL A 474 28.91 -10.14 -18.21
CA VAL A 474 28.46 -8.77 -18.53
C VAL A 474 29.23 -8.21 -19.73
N VAL A 475 30.55 -8.42 -19.80
CA VAL A 475 31.36 -8.01 -20.95
C VAL A 475 30.89 -8.71 -22.23
N ARG A 476 30.55 -10.01 -22.18
CA ARG A 476 29.95 -10.72 -23.30
C ARG A 476 28.68 -10.03 -23.79
N HIS A 477 27.75 -9.71 -22.90
CA HIS A 477 26.51 -9.00 -23.27
C HIS A 477 26.75 -7.60 -23.86
N LEU A 478 27.78 -6.88 -23.39
CA LEU A 478 28.17 -5.59 -23.96
C LEU A 478 28.74 -5.74 -25.38
N ILE A 479 29.60 -6.75 -25.59
CA ILE A 479 30.21 -7.04 -26.90
C ILE A 479 29.16 -7.42 -27.94
N GLN A 480 28.16 -8.24 -27.56
CA GLN A 480 27.08 -8.66 -28.45
C GLN A 480 26.26 -7.50 -29.04
N ARG A 481 26.19 -6.35 -28.34
CA ARG A 481 25.45 -5.17 -28.85
C ARG A 481 26.25 -4.34 -29.84
N SER A 482 27.57 -4.32 -29.71
CA SER A 482 28.47 -3.55 -30.58
C SER A 482 29.71 -4.38 -30.91
N PRO A 483 29.56 -5.41 -31.78
CA PRO A 483 30.62 -6.37 -32.05
C PRO A 483 31.85 -5.73 -32.72
N ASP A 484 31.63 -4.82 -33.68
CA ASP A 484 32.69 -4.19 -34.47
C ASP A 484 33.65 -3.34 -33.62
N ASP A 485 33.11 -2.66 -32.60
CA ASP A 485 33.86 -1.77 -31.71
C ASP A 485 34.75 -2.52 -30.69
N HIS A 486 34.51 -3.83 -30.52
CA HIS A 486 35.11 -4.60 -29.42
C HIS A 486 36.00 -5.77 -29.85
N ARG A 487 36.35 -5.86 -31.14
CA ARG A 487 37.25 -6.90 -31.68
C ARG A 487 38.57 -7.05 -30.92
N LYS A 488 39.23 -5.92 -30.59
CA LYS A 488 40.49 -5.92 -29.82
C LYS A 488 40.31 -6.47 -28.39
N THR A 489 39.14 -6.25 -27.80
CA THR A 489 38.80 -6.75 -26.46
C THR A 489 38.66 -8.27 -26.49
N VAL A 490 38.00 -8.83 -27.51
CA VAL A 490 37.86 -10.29 -27.70
C VAL A 490 39.23 -10.96 -27.82
N ILE A 491 40.15 -10.40 -28.62
CA ILE A 491 41.52 -10.93 -28.74
C ILE A 491 42.25 -10.93 -27.40
N ARG A 492 42.07 -9.87 -26.59
CA ARG A 492 42.69 -9.78 -25.25
C ARG A 492 42.11 -10.82 -24.29
N LEU A 493 40.81 -11.08 -24.35
CA LEU A 493 40.14 -12.10 -23.54
C LEU A 493 40.58 -13.51 -23.93
N ALA A 494 40.69 -13.80 -25.24
CA ALA A 494 41.16 -15.08 -25.75
C ALA A 494 42.58 -15.41 -25.27
N LYS A 495 43.49 -14.42 -25.28
CA LYS A 495 44.87 -14.58 -24.76
C LYS A 495 44.94 -14.91 -23.27
N ASN A 496 43.91 -14.54 -22.51
CA ASN A 496 43.83 -14.77 -21.07
C ASN A 496 42.95 -15.99 -20.71
N LEU A 497 42.55 -16.82 -21.68
CA LEU A 497 41.63 -17.93 -21.42
C LEU A 497 42.19 -18.96 -20.42
N ASP A 498 43.49 -19.23 -20.50
CA ASP A 498 44.16 -20.26 -19.69
C ASP A 498 44.44 -19.80 -18.25
N SER A 499 44.44 -18.49 -17.97
CA SER A 499 44.67 -17.95 -16.64
C SER A 499 43.38 -17.83 -15.80
N LEU A 500 42.21 -18.10 -16.39
CA LEU A 500 40.92 -17.95 -15.72
C LEU A 500 40.55 -19.21 -14.93
N THR A 501 40.28 -19.02 -13.64
CA THR A 501 39.85 -20.09 -12.71
C THR A 501 38.37 -20.45 -12.86
N SER A 502 37.54 -19.48 -13.27
CA SER A 502 36.08 -19.66 -13.36
C SER A 502 35.65 -20.39 -14.64
N SER A 503 34.96 -21.52 -14.49
CA SER A 503 34.42 -22.30 -15.62
C SER A 503 33.41 -21.51 -16.45
N MET A 504 32.59 -20.68 -15.81
CA MET A 504 31.59 -19.84 -16.45
C MET A 504 32.23 -18.75 -17.32
N ALA A 505 33.31 -18.15 -16.85
CA ALA A 505 34.10 -17.19 -17.62
C ALA A 505 34.73 -17.85 -18.86
N ARG A 506 35.31 -19.04 -18.69
CA ARG A 506 35.92 -19.80 -19.80
C ARG A 506 34.89 -20.14 -20.87
N ALA A 507 33.72 -20.64 -20.49
CA ALA A 507 32.63 -20.94 -21.42
C ALA A 507 32.18 -19.69 -22.20
N SER A 508 32.04 -18.55 -21.51
CA SER A 508 31.65 -17.28 -22.14
C SER A 508 32.68 -16.75 -23.14
N ILE A 509 33.98 -16.91 -22.87
CA ILE A 509 35.05 -16.49 -23.78
C ILE A 509 35.16 -17.43 -24.98
N VAL A 510 35.08 -18.75 -24.77
CA VAL A 510 35.05 -19.73 -25.88
C VAL A 510 33.88 -19.44 -26.81
N TRP A 511 32.72 -19.13 -26.24
CA TRP A 511 31.56 -18.72 -27.01
C TRP A 511 31.82 -17.44 -27.82
N LEU A 512 32.38 -16.38 -27.20
CA LEU A 512 32.75 -15.14 -27.90
C LEU A 512 33.75 -15.39 -29.04
N VAL A 513 34.79 -16.19 -28.80
CA VAL A 513 35.76 -16.53 -29.85
C VAL A 513 35.08 -17.26 -31.01
N GLY A 514 34.16 -18.19 -30.72
CA GLY A 514 33.39 -18.90 -31.73
C GLY A 514 32.51 -17.98 -32.57
N GLU A 515 31.83 -17.00 -31.94
CA GLU A 515 30.99 -16.03 -32.66
C GLU A 515 31.82 -15.15 -33.61
N PHE A 516 33.00 -14.70 -33.18
CA PHE A 516 33.89 -13.87 -33.99
C PHE A 516 34.79 -14.66 -34.97
N ALA A 517 34.79 -16.00 -34.92
CA ALA A 517 35.56 -16.85 -35.81
C ALA A 517 34.90 -17.10 -37.18
N GLY A 518 33.69 -16.55 -37.43
CA GLY A 518 32.95 -16.72 -38.69
C GLY A 518 32.49 -15.44 -39.39
N ILE A 519 32.75 -14.26 -38.80
CA ILE A 519 32.21 -12.98 -39.32
C ILE A 519 33.02 -12.46 -40.51
N ASP A 520 34.31 -12.82 -40.63
CA ASP A 520 35.17 -12.29 -41.70
C ASP A 520 36.29 -13.30 -42.05
N PRO A 521 36.18 -14.07 -43.16
CA PRO A 521 37.11 -15.18 -43.47
C PRO A 521 38.56 -14.72 -43.72
N GLN A 522 38.80 -13.42 -43.91
CA GLN A 522 40.14 -12.84 -44.03
C GLN A 522 40.73 -12.37 -42.69
N ASN A 523 39.96 -12.40 -41.60
CA ASN A 523 40.31 -11.78 -40.32
C ASN A 523 39.83 -12.61 -39.11
N ASN A 524 39.86 -13.93 -39.24
CA ASN A 524 39.43 -14.84 -38.19
C ASN A 524 40.29 -14.72 -36.91
N ILE A 525 39.62 -14.72 -35.76
CA ILE A 525 40.23 -14.65 -34.43
C ILE A 525 40.62 -16.05 -33.93
N ALA A 526 39.98 -17.10 -34.46
CA ALA A 526 40.41 -18.49 -34.25
C ALA A 526 41.43 -18.89 -35.31
N ALA A 527 42.46 -19.64 -34.90
CA ALA A 527 43.33 -20.34 -35.84
C ALA A 527 42.56 -21.55 -36.40
N ASP A 528 42.74 -21.84 -37.69
CA ASP A 528 42.25 -23.05 -38.36
C ASP A 528 42.59 -24.34 -37.59
#